data_AF-A0A9D7I4B6-F1
#
_entry.id   AF-A0A9D7I4B6-F1
#
_cell.length_a   1.000
_cell.length_b   1.000
_cell.length_c   1.000
_cell.angle_alpha   90.00
_cell.angle_beta   90.00
_cell.angle_gamma   90.00
#
_symmetry.space_group_name_H-M   'P 1'
#
loop_
_entity.id
_entity.type
_entity.pdbx_description
1 polymer ?
#
loop_
_entity_poly.entity_id
_entity_poly.type
_entity_poly.pdbx_seq_one_letter_code
_entity_poly.pdbx_strand_id
1 'polypeptide(L)'
;MRNQSSPPAQAASGFEVLQNQDNNLYFFLLKDTDGNQILRSKEYPALNTAQMRMQSAAGLARQEKNYSHRKEGEKCFFTLVNASKQEMARSAFFEDEDQMLAAIEYVKNSLQTPTNNPGGSKQRQSYRIDLYPKEGENGFNGRIVHLLTDKSATFQGLDMQAISRFIGGHLPTSSSKLNEPESAKMFTLGLLSGAEGNLVQSIESGQSLLYFLLKDFGEGWPAKSGMTAKIAVRSLDGTTITTTESKIRLSGDASAQIALPGSYFSTGLFRVQVTCAPELGSPQTGNTLSATCMFQVF
;
A
#
# COMPACT_ATOMS: atom_id res chain seq x y z
N MET A 1 -4.99 43.24 33.54
CA MET A 1 -4.95 41.96 32.80
C MET A 1 -5.80 42.13 31.55
N ARG A 2 -5.18 42.25 30.36
CA ARG A 2 -5.92 42.34 29.09
C ARG A 2 -6.01 40.93 28.51
N ASN A 3 -7.23 40.39 28.40
CA ASN A 3 -7.52 39.20 27.62
C ASN A 3 -7.16 39.47 26.16
N GLN A 4 -6.14 38.80 25.67
CA GLN A 4 -5.87 38.73 24.23
C GLN A 4 -6.74 37.61 23.67
N SER A 5 -7.88 37.99 23.10
CA SER A 5 -8.66 37.14 22.21
C SER A 5 -7.84 36.91 20.94
N SER A 6 -7.39 35.67 20.74
CA SER A 6 -6.77 35.25 19.48
C SER A 6 -7.73 35.55 18.32
N PRO A 7 -7.23 36.01 17.15
CA PRO A 7 -8.06 36.19 15.98
C PRO A 7 -8.69 34.85 15.56
N PRO A 8 -9.93 34.84 15.07
CA PRO A 8 -10.58 33.61 14.61
C PRO A 8 -9.73 32.98 13.50
N ALA A 9 -9.29 31.74 13.72
CA ALA A 9 -8.58 30.96 12.71
C ALA A 9 -9.44 30.94 11.43
N GLN A 10 -8.87 31.34 10.30
CA GLN A 10 -9.52 31.23 8.99
C GLN A 10 -10.10 29.82 8.84
N ALA A 11 -11.42 29.74 8.66
CA ALA A 11 -12.12 28.47 8.56
C ALA A 11 -11.64 27.75 7.29
N ALA A 12 -10.93 26.63 7.47
CA ALA A 12 -10.51 25.81 6.36
C ALA A 12 -11.75 25.14 5.73
N SER A 13 -12.09 25.51 4.49
CA SER A 13 -13.10 24.83 3.69
C SER A 13 -12.57 23.48 3.18
N GLY A 14 -13.46 22.50 3.00
CA GLY A 14 -13.09 21.20 2.42
C GLY A 14 -13.05 20.06 3.44
N PHE A 15 -12.42 18.95 3.04
CA PHE A 15 -12.33 17.75 3.86
C PHE A 15 -11.23 17.87 4.92
N GLU A 16 -11.56 17.52 6.15
CA GLU A 16 -10.58 17.39 7.24
C GLU A 16 -10.83 16.10 8.03
N VAL A 17 -9.75 15.52 8.57
CA VAL A 17 -9.82 14.38 9.48
C VAL A 17 -9.48 14.86 10.88
N LEU A 18 -10.36 14.60 11.83
CA LEU A 18 -10.22 15.00 13.23
C LEU A 18 -10.22 13.76 14.13
N GLN A 19 -9.68 13.93 15.33
CA GLN A 19 -9.77 12.95 16.41
C GLN A 19 -10.76 13.45 17.45
N ASN A 20 -11.75 12.62 17.79
CA ASN A 20 -12.62 12.84 18.93
C ASN A 20 -11.78 12.66 20.21
N GLN A 21 -11.68 13.71 21.02
CA GLN A 21 -10.86 13.74 22.23
C GLN A 21 -11.41 12.83 23.33
N ASP A 22 -12.71 12.54 23.32
CA ASP A 22 -13.36 11.78 24.39
C ASP A 22 -13.10 10.27 24.26
N ASN A 23 -13.03 9.76 23.02
CA ASN A 23 -12.91 8.33 22.75
C ASN A 23 -11.70 7.94 21.88
N ASN A 24 -10.85 8.92 21.53
CA ASN A 24 -9.67 8.76 20.68
C ASN A 24 -9.95 8.20 19.28
N LEU A 25 -11.21 8.16 18.83
CA LEU A 25 -11.58 7.71 17.49
C LEU A 25 -11.46 8.84 16.48
N TYR A 26 -11.24 8.48 15.23
CA TYR A 26 -11.05 9.42 14.12
C TYR A 26 -12.32 9.50 13.28
N PHE A 27 -12.64 10.69 12.79
CA PHE A 27 -13.72 10.90 11.83
C PHE A 27 -13.29 11.96 10.82
N PHE A 28 -13.96 12.02 9.69
CA PHE A 28 -13.77 13.10 8.73
C PHE A 28 -15.04 13.93 8.62
N LEU A 29 -14.86 15.18 8.23
CA LEU A 29 -15.97 16.08 7.93
C LEU A 29 -15.66 16.89 6.66
N LEU A 30 -16.72 17.42 6.04
CA LEU A 30 -16.63 18.38 4.94
C LEU A 30 -17.20 19.71 5.42
N LYS A 31 -16.41 20.78 5.33
CA LYS A 31 -16.84 22.15 5.59
C LYS A 31 -17.14 22.92 4.31
N ASP A 32 -18.13 23.80 4.38
CA ASP A 32 -18.35 24.80 3.35
C ASP A 32 -17.30 25.93 3.41
N THR A 33 -17.45 26.94 2.55
CA THR A 33 -16.57 28.13 2.53
C THR A 33 -16.67 28.99 3.78
N ASP A 34 -17.78 28.89 4.51
CA ASP A 34 -18.04 29.62 5.74
C ASP A 34 -17.61 28.83 6.99
N GLY A 35 -17.14 27.59 6.80
CA GLY A 35 -16.71 26.71 7.88
C GLY A 35 -17.84 25.88 8.50
N ASN A 36 -19.06 25.91 7.93
CA ASN A 36 -20.16 25.09 8.42
C ASN A 36 -19.96 23.64 8.00
N GLN A 37 -20.27 22.71 8.91
CA GLN A 37 -20.18 21.29 8.65
C GLN A 37 -21.33 20.83 7.73
N ILE A 38 -20.99 20.39 6.53
CA ILE A 38 -21.95 19.85 5.56
C ILE A 38 -22.07 18.33 5.67
N LEU A 39 -20.95 17.62 5.83
CA LEU A 39 -20.91 16.16 6.00
C LEU A 39 -20.05 15.76 7.20
N ARG A 40 -20.42 14.66 7.86
CA ARG A 40 -19.63 14.00 8.90
C ARG A 40 -19.68 12.49 8.74
N SER A 41 -18.53 11.83 8.88
CA SER A 41 -18.45 10.37 8.88
C SER A 41 -18.80 9.77 10.24
N LYS A 42 -19.00 8.46 10.26
CA LYS A 42 -18.87 7.72 11.52
C LYS A 42 -17.44 7.75 12.04
N GLU A 43 -17.27 7.33 13.29
CA GLU A 43 -15.97 7.22 13.94
C GLU A 43 -15.24 5.94 13.53
N TYR A 44 -13.90 6.02 13.51
CA TYR A 44 -12.99 4.96 13.09
C TYR A 44 -11.85 4.79 14.10
N PRO A 45 -11.35 3.57 14.30
CA PRO A 45 -10.31 3.30 15.30
C PRO A 45 -8.91 3.83 14.94
N ALA A 46 -8.67 4.21 13.68
CA ALA A 46 -7.34 4.60 13.22
C ALA A 46 -7.40 5.75 12.20
N LEU A 47 -6.42 6.66 12.27
CA LEU A 47 -6.24 7.78 11.37
C LEU A 47 -6.22 7.36 9.89
N ASN A 48 -5.40 6.35 9.57
CA ASN A 48 -5.29 5.84 8.20
C ASN A 48 -6.63 5.31 7.67
N THR A 49 -7.42 4.65 8.53
CA THR A 49 -8.77 4.18 8.17
C THR A 49 -9.69 5.36 7.86
N ALA A 50 -9.70 6.41 8.67
CA ALA A 50 -10.49 7.61 8.42
C ALA A 50 -10.07 8.31 7.12
N GLN A 51 -8.77 8.43 6.86
CA GLN A 51 -8.24 9.02 5.62
C GLN A 51 -8.65 8.23 4.37
N MET A 52 -8.54 6.90 4.37
CA MET A 52 -8.99 6.06 3.26
C MET A 52 -10.51 6.18 3.02
N ARG A 53 -11.29 6.29 4.10
CA ARG A 53 -12.74 6.45 4.03
C ARG A 53 -13.13 7.82 3.51
N MET A 54 -12.43 8.87 3.91
CA MET A 54 -12.57 10.23 3.37
C MET A 54 -12.31 10.27 1.86
N GLN A 55 -11.21 9.65 1.40
CA GLN A 55 -10.90 9.56 -0.04
C GLN A 55 -11.98 8.78 -0.80
N SER A 56 -12.47 7.68 -0.23
CA SER A 56 -13.56 6.91 -0.82
C SER A 56 -14.85 7.74 -0.90
N ALA A 57 -15.19 8.48 0.16
CA ALA A 57 -16.34 9.37 0.19
C ALA A 57 -16.22 10.48 -0.87
N ALA A 58 -15.04 11.10 -1.02
CA ALA A 58 -14.80 12.09 -2.06
C ALA A 58 -15.01 11.52 -3.48
N GLY A 59 -14.60 10.27 -3.72
CA GLY A 59 -14.86 9.59 -5.00
C GLY A 59 -16.35 9.31 -5.24
N LEU A 60 -17.06 8.85 -4.21
CA LEU A 60 -18.49 8.51 -4.29
C LEU A 60 -19.39 9.74 -4.46
N ALA A 61 -19.06 10.84 -3.79
CA ALA A 61 -19.81 12.09 -3.82
C ALA A 61 -19.95 12.70 -5.23
N ARG A 62 -19.12 12.29 -6.19
CA ARG A 62 -19.26 12.76 -7.58
C ARG A 62 -20.45 12.16 -8.32
N GLN A 63 -21.06 11.08 -7.79
CA GLN A 63 -22.11 10.34 -8.48
C GLN A 63 -23.44 10.47 -7.73
N GLU A 64 -24.46 10.98 -8.42
CA GLU A 64 -25.81 11.18 -7.87
C GLU A 64 -26.40 9.93 -7.21
N LYS A 65 -26.18 8.75 -7.83
CA LYS A 65 -26.69 7.46 -7.34
C LYS A 65 -26.19 7.05 -5.95
N ASN A 66 -25.15 7.72 -5.43
CA ASN A 66 -24.57 7.42 -4.12
C ASN A 66 -25.18 8.27 -2.99
N TYR A 67 -26.13 9.16 -3.31
CA TYR A 67 -26.87 9.93 -2.32
C TYR A 67 -28.17 9.19 -1.97
N SER A 68 -28.49 9.14 -0.67
CA SER A 68 -29.75 8.63 -0.14
C SER A 68 -30.42 9.74 0.66
N HIS A 69 -31.55 10.24 0.16
CA HIS A 69 -32.33 11.28 0.84
C HIS A 69 -33.18 10.64 1.95
N ARG A 70 -33.30 11.33 3.07
CA ARG A 70 -34.10 10.90 4.23
C ARG A 70 -34.77 12.12 4.85
N LYS A 71 -35.95 11.87 5.43
CA LYS A 71 -36.73 12.86 6.18
C LYS A 71 -37.01 12.31 7.57
N GLU A 72 -36.79 13.14 8.58
CA GLU A 72 -37.03 12.81 9.99
C GLU A 72 -37.81 13.98 10.62
N GLY A 73 -39.12 13.78 10.78
CA GLY A 73 -40.04 14.86 11.13
C GLY A 73 -40.14 15.90 10.01
N GLU A 74 -39.91 17.17 10.35
CA GLU A 74 -39.89 18.28 9.39
C GLU A 74 -38.54 18.46 8.70
N LYS A 75 -37.47 17.82 9.23
CA LYS A 75 -36.11 18.03 8.75
C LYS A 75 -35.69 17.01 7.70
N CYS A 76 -34.90 17.47 6.74
CA CYS A 76 -34.34 16.66 5.65
C CYS A 76 -32.84 16.44 5.87
N PHE A 77 -32.31 15.29 5.47
CA PHE A 77 -30.87 15.03 5.45
C PHE A 77 -30.54 14.01 4.37
N PHE A 78 -29.27 13.92 3.99
CA PHE A 78 -28.81 12.89 3.08
C PHE A 78 -27.66 12.08 3.68
N THR A 79 -27.53 10.84 3.21
CA THR A 79 -26.35 10.02 3.46
C THR A 79 -25.64 9.72 2.16
N LEU A 80 -24.32 9.68 2.23
CA LEU A 80 -23.46 9.19 1.18
C LEU A 80 -23.23 7.69 1.39
N VAL A 81 -23.61 6.87 0.42
CA VAL A 81 -23.52 5.40 0.50
C VAL A 81 -22.60 4.83 -0.56
N ASN A 82 -21.98 3.68 -0.26
CA ASN A 82 -21.19 2.92 -1.24
C ASN A 82 -22.07 1.96 -2.07
N ALA A 83 -21.44 1.19 -2.96
CA ALA A 83 -22.14 0.20 -3.79
C ALA A 83 -22.91 -0.87 -2.97
N SER A 84 -22.41 -1.20 -1.78
CA SER A 84 -23.05 -2.12 -0.82
C SER A 84 -24.09 -1.44 0.07
N LYS A 85 -24.52 -0.22 -0.26
CA LYS A 85 -25.48 0.60 0.53
C LYS A 85 -25.04 0.90 1.97
N GLN A 86 -23.74 0.78 2.27
CA GLN A 86 -23.21 1.16 3.58
C GLN A 86 -23.01 2.68 3.65
N GLU A 87 -23.44 3.27 4.75
CA GLU A 87 -23.25 4.70 5.06
C GLU A 87 -21.77 5.02 5.25
N MET A 88 -21.29 5.98 4.46
CA MET A 88 -19.91 6.50 4.49
C MET A 88 -19.86 7.84 5.25
N ALA A 89 -20.83 8.71 5.01
CA ALA A 89 -21.01 9.98 5.70
C ALA A 89 -22.48 10.39 5.70
N ARG A 90 -22.83 11.28 6.62
CA ARG A 90 -24.17 11.85 6.79
C ARG A 90 -24.10 13.37 6.82
N SER A 91 -25.09 14.03 6.26
CA SER A 91 -25.20 15.48 6.32
C SER A 91 -25.68 15.99 7.67
N ALA A 92 -25.58 17.31 7.87
CA ALA A 92 -26.43 17.97 8.85
C ALA A 92 -27.93 17.84 8.47
N PHE A 93 -28.81 18.16 9.41
CA PHE A 93 -30.23 18.35 9.12
C PHE A 93 -30.47 19.71 8.47
N PHE A 94 -31.35 19.74 7.48
CA PHE A 94 -31.81 20.91 6.77
C PHE A 94 -33.29 21.14 7.05
N GLU A 95 -33.74 22.39 6.97
CA GLU A 95 -35.14 22.75 7.26
C GLU A 95 -36.08 22.34 6.12
N ASP A 96 -35.56 22.26 4.89
CA ASP A 96 -36.32 21.88 3.70
C ASP A 96 -35.48 21.07 2.70
N GLU A 97 -36.16 20.54 1.67
CA GLU A 97 -35.53 19.73 0.63
C GLU A 97 -34.62 20.56 -0.29
N ASP A 98 -34.95 21.84 -0.53
CA ASP A 98 -34.17 22.72 -1.40
C ASP A 98 -32.78 23.00 -0.80
N GLN A 99 -32.71 23.26 0.50
CA GLN A 99 -31.45 23.40 1.24
C GLN A 99 -30.61 22.12 1.20
N MET A 100 -31.25 20.95 1.33
CA MET A 100 -30.58 19.66 1.24
C MET A 100 -29.99 19.44 -0.16
N LEU A 101 -30.75 19.74 -1.21
CA LEU A 101 -30.30 19.62 -2.60
C LEU A 101 -29.15 20.60 -2.91
N ALA A 102 -29.22 21.83 -2.43
CA ALA A 102 -28.14 22.81 -2.54
C ALA A 102 -26.85 22.31 -1.85
N ALA A 103 -26.99 21.68 -0.67
CA ALA A 103 -25.85 21.07 0.01
C ALA A 103 -25.26 19.89 -0.75
N ILE A 104 -26.08 19.06 -1.40
CA ILE A 104 -25.61 17.97 -2.29
C ILE A 104 -24.82 18.54 -3.47
N GLU A 105 -25.33 19.58 -4.11
CA GLU A 105 -24.65 20.25 -5.22
C GLU A 105 -23.32 20.87 -4.78
N TYR A 106 -23.29 21.52 -3.60
CA TYR A 106 -22.05 22.00 -3.00
C TYR A 106 -21.05 20.87 -2.78
N VAL A 107 -21.48 19.72 -2.23
CA VAL A 107 -20.60 18.56 -2.03
C VAL A 107 -20.06 18.05 -3.36
N LYS A 108 -20.87 18.00 -4.42
CA LYS A 108 -20.43 17.59 -5.76
C LYS A 108 -19.39 18.54 -6.36
N ASN A 109 -19.58 19.85 -6.18
CA ASN A 109 -18.77 20.90 -6.79
C ASN A 109 -17.49 21.21 -6.00
N SER A 110 -17.54 21.13 -4.66
CA SER A 110 -16.36 21.29 -3.78
C SER A 110 -15.27 20.25 -4.05
N LEU A 111 -15.61 19.15 -4.71
CA LEU A 111 -14.69 18.08 -5.11
C LEU A 111 -14.18 18.20 -6.55
N GLN A 112 -14.58 19.26 -7.26
CA GLN A 112 -14.15 19.61 -8.61
C GLN A 112 -12.98 20.59 -8.64
N THR A 113 -12.38 20.96 -7.50
CA THR A 113 -11.13 21.73 -7.53
C THR A 113 -10.14 21.06 -8.49
N PRO A 114 -9.55 21.82 -9.43
CA PRO A 114 -8.64 21.29 -10.42
C PRO A 114 -7.56 20.52 -9.67
N THR A 115 -7.20 19.38 -10.22
CA THR A 115 -6.27 18.42 -9.65
C THR A 115 -4.84 18.96 -9.64
N ASN A 116 -4.62 20.17 -9.11
CA ASN A 116 -3.33 20.63 -8.60
C ASN A 116 -3.11 19.98 -7.23
N ASN A 117 -3.06 18.64 -7.23
CA ASN A 117 -2.39 17.90 -6.19
C ASN A 117 -0.91 17.82 -6.62
N PRO A 118 0.02 18.63 -6.08
CA PRO A 118 1.45 18.36 -6.22
C PRO A 118 1.87 17.04 -5.55
N GLY A 119 0.94 16.33 -4.88
CA GLY A 119 1.11 14.98 -4.35
C GLY A 119 0.02 14.03 -4.82
N GLY A 120 -0.21 13.91 -6.14
CA GLY A 120 -1.03 12.81 -6.67
C GLY A 120 -0.55 11.50 -6.04
N SER A 121 -1.41 10.85 -5.26
CA SER A 121 -1.09 9.54 -4.71
C SER A 121 -0.75 8.64 -5.88
N LYS A 122 0.54 8.30 -6.03
CA LYS A 122 1.02 7.44 -7.10
C LYS A 122 0.13 6.21 -7.08
N GLN A 123 -0.76 6.08 -8.06
CA GLN A 123 -1.67 4.96 -8.15
C GLN A 123 -0.78 3.72 -8.22
N ARG A 124 -0.78 2.95 -7.13
CA ARG A 124 0.15 1.83 -6.97
C ARG A 124 -0.25 0.77 -7.99
N GLN A 125 0.58 0.61 -9.01
CA GLN A 125 0.43 -0.49 -9.95
C GLN A 125 0.53 -1.79 -9.14
N SER A 126 -0.47 -2.65 -9.29
CA SER A 126 -0.60 -3.88 -8.51
C SER A 126 -0.83 -5.04 -9.47
N TYR A 127 -0.11 -6.14 -9.23
CA TYR A 127 -0.11 -7.31 -10.11
C TYR A 127 -0.35 -8.57 -9.28
N ARG A 128 -1.06 -9.56 -9.85
CA ARG A 128 -1.18 -10.90 -9.31
C ARG A 128 -0.54 -11.89 -10.27
N ILE A 129 0.23 -12.84 -9.75
CA ILE A 129 0.82 -13.92 -10.52
C ILE A 129 0.27 -15.24 -9.97
N ASP A 130 -0.43 -15.97 -10.83
CA ASP A 130 -0.98 -17.28 -10.54
C ASP A 130 -0.09 -18.34 -11.23
N LEU A 131 0.30 -19.41 -10.53
CA LEU A 131 1.09 -20.52 -11.07
C LEU A 131 0.31 -21.83 -10.91
N TYR A 132 0.32 -22.66 -11.94
CA TYR A 132 -0.43 -23.91 -12.01
C TYR A 132 0.48 -25.05 -12.51
N PRO A 133 0.43 -26.25 -11.94
CA PRO A 133 1.18 -27.38 -12.48
C PRO A 133 0.70 -27.74 -13.89
N LYS A 134 1.62 -28.16 -14.76
CA LYS A 134 1.28 -28.68 -16.09
C LYS A 134 1.02 -30.18 -15.99
N GLU A 135 -0.15 -30.63 -16.42
CA GLU A 135 -0.54 -32.04 -16.33
C GLU A 135 0.37 -32.91 -17.23
N GLY A 136 0.95 -33.97 -16.66
CA GLY A 136 1.80 -34.92 -17.39
C GLY A 136 3.24 -34.48 -17.68
N GLU A 137 3.67 -33.30 -17.22
CA GLU A 137 5.04 -32.81 -17.41
C GLU A 137 5.62 -32.20 -16.14
N ASN A 138 6.95 -32.30 -15.97
CA ASN A 138 7.67 -31.54 -14.94
C ASN A 138 7.72 -30.06 -15.33
N GLY A 139 6.67 -29.30 -15.04
CA GLY A 139 6.59 -27.88 -15.34
C GLY A 139 5.36 -27.18 -14.77
N PHE A 140 5.32 -25.86 -14.96
CA PHE A 140 4.20 -25.01 -14.54
C PHE A 140 3.70 -24.20 -15.73
N ASN A 141 2.42 -23.82 -15.72
CA ASN A 141 1.90 -22.70 -16.46
C ASN A 141 1.69 -21.53 -15.51
N GLY A 142 1.74 -20.30 -16.00
CA GLY A 142 1.49 -19.12 -15.19
C GLY A 142 0.56 -18.13 -15.87
N ARG A 143 -0.05 -17.27 -15.05
CA ARG A 143 -0.88 -16.15 -15.47
C ARG A 143 -0.54 -14.93 -14.64
N ILE A 144 -0.25 -13.81 -15.28
CA ILE A 144 -0.09 -12.50 -14.63
C ILE A 144 -1.31 -11.63 -14.94
N VAL A 145 -1.83 -10.92 -13.93
CA VAL A 145 -2.99 -10.02 -14.03
C VAL A 145 -2.62 -8.64 -13.50
N HIS A 146 -2.93 -7.59 -14.25
CA HIS A 146 -2.85 -6.21 -13.79
C HIS A 146 -4.15 -5.82 -13.07
N LEU A 147 -4.10 -5.65 -11.75
CA LEU A 147 -5.29 -5.56 -10.89
C LEU A 147 -6.14 -4.30 -11.08
N LEU A 148 -5.60 -3.27 -11.74
CA LEU A 148 -6.34 -2.04 -12.01
C LEU A 148 -7.07 -2.06 -13.35
N THR A 149 -6.56 -2.83 -14.32
CA THR A 149 -7.12 -2.84 -15.69
C THR A 149 -7.66 -4.21 -16.10
N ASP A 150 -7.57 -5.21 -15.22
CA ASP A 150 -7.92 -6.62 -15.47
C ASP A 150 -7.28 -7.25 -16.71
N LYS A 151 -6.22 -6.61 -17.25
CA LYS A 151 -5.44 -7.18 -18.35
C LYS A 151 -4.65 -8.35 -17.80
N SER A 152 -4.48 -9.40 -18.60
CA SER A 152 -3.69 -10.56 -18.19
C SER A 152 -2.90 -11.17 -19.33
N ALA A 153 -1.82 -11.86 -19.00
CA ALA A 153 -1.04 -12.68 -19.92
C ALA A 153 -0.74 -14.04 -19.29
N THR A 154 -0.63 -15.07 -20.12
CA THR A 154 -0.19 -16.40 -19.71
C THR A 154 1.25 -16.64 -20.14
N PHE A 155 1.94 -17.55 -19.45
CA PHE A 155 3.30 -17.94 -19.73
C PHE A 155 3.55 -19.40 -19.35
N GLN A 156 4.59 -20.02 -19.92
CA GLN A 156 5.00 -21.39 -19.60
C GLN A 156 6.25 -21.37 -18.73
N GLY A 157 6.33 -22.28 -17.75
CA GLY A 157 7.37 -22.29 -16.73
C GLY A 157 7.41 -21.00 -15.90
N LEU A 158 8.60 -20.65 -15.42
CA LEU A 158 8.91 -19.34 -14.82
C LEU A 158 9.51 -18.41 -15.88
N ASP A 159 8.71 -18.04 -16.88
CA ASP A 159 9.14 -17.11 -17.94
C ASP A 159 9.23 -15.66 -17.41
N MET A 160 10.39 -15.34 -16.85
CA MET A 160 10.69 -14.01 -16.31
C MET A 160 10.65 -12.91 -17.37
N GLN A 161 10.91 -13.23 -18.65
CA GLN A 161 10.84 -12.25 -19.72
C GLN A 161 9.39 -11.89 -20.05
N ALA A 162 8.48 -12.87 -20.10
CA ALA A 162 7.06 -12.63 -20.29
C ALA A 162 6.47 -11.80 -19.13
N ILE A 163 6.82 -12.13 -17.89
CA ILE A 163 6.40 -11.38 -16.70
C ILE A 163 6.91 -9.93 -16.76
N SER A 164 8.21 -9.74 -17.01
CA SER A 164 8.83 -8.40 -17.10
C SER A 164 8.21 -7.57 -18.21
N ARG A 165 8.01 -8.15 -19.41
CA ARG A 165 7.36 -7.48 -20.54
C ARG A 165 5.93 -7.07 -20.21
N PHE A 166 5.18 -7.94 -19.54
CA PHE A 166 3.82 -7.63 -19.12
C PHE A 166 3.80 -6.47 -18.12
N ILE A 167 4.62 -6.51 -17.07
CA ILE A 167 4.71 -5.43 -16.08
C ILE A 167 5.12 -4.13 -16.77
N GLY A 168 6.20 -4.14 -17.55
CA GLY A 168 6.71 -2.97 -18.26
C GLY A 168 5.69 -2.31 -19.20
N GLY A 169 4.87 -3.11 -19.89
CA GLY A 169 3.79 -2.59 -20.74
C GLY A 169 2.61 -1.96 -19.99
N HIS A 170 2.53 -2.14 -18.67
CA HIS A 170 1.47 -1.58 -17.81
C HIS A 170 2.00 -0.52 -16.84
N LEU A 171 3.32 -0.35 -16.72
CA LEU A 171 3.88 0.75 -15.96
C LEU A 171 3.58 2.08 -16.69
N PRO A 172 3.32 3.18 -15.95
CA PRO A 172 3.15 4.49 -16.57
C PRO A 172 4.38 4.83 -17.40
N THR A 173 4.20 5.07 -18.68
CA THR A 173 5.27 5.58 -19.55
C THR A 173 5.54 7.01 -19.11
N SER A 174 6.58 7.22 -18.29
CA SER A 174 6.96 8.56 -17.83
C SER A 174 7.43 9.37 -19.04
N SER A 175 6.52 10.13 -19.66
CA SER A 175 6.83 11.03 -20.78
C SER A 175 7.36 12.39 -20.33
N SER A 176 7.42 12.65 -19.02
CA SER A 176 8.10 13.82 -18.48
C SER A 176 9.61 13.57 -18.47
N LYS A 177 10.37 14.51 -19.05
CA LYS A 177 11.77 14.75 -18.66
C LYS A 177 11.77 15.13 -17.17
N LEU A 178 11.65 14.14 -16.30
CA LEU A 178 11.87 14.28 -14.87
C LEU A 178 13.36 14.60 -14.72
N ASN A 179 13.70 15.68 -14.01
CA ASN A 179 15.01 15.75 -13.36
C ASN A 179 15.20 14.40 -12.68
N GLU A 180 16.24 13.65 -13.09
CA GLU A 180 16.48 12.30 -12.58
C GLU A 180 16.31 12.33 -11.06
N PRO A 181 15.27 11.69 -10.51
CA PRO A 181 15.24 11.48 -9.08
C PRO A 181 16.48 10.64 -8.81
N GLU A 182 17.34 11.14 -7.91
CA GLU A 182 18.48 10.42 -7.34
C GLU A 182 18.18 8.93 -7.36
N SER A 183 18.88 8.19 -8.25
CA SER A 183 18.53 6.84 -8.69
C SER A 183 17.88 6.06 -7.54
N ALA A 184 16.56 5.84 -7.59
CA ALA A 184 15.90 5.02 -6.60
C ALA A 184 16.47 3.61 -6.78
N LYS A 185 17.46 3.26 -5.96
CA LYS A 185 18.24 2.04 -6.08
C LYS A 185 17.30 0.86 -5.81
N MET A 186 16.88 0.20 -6.88
CA MET A 186 15.99 -0.96 -6.82
C MET A 186 16.83 -2.21 -6.59
N PHE A 187 16.57 -2.93 -5.50
CA PHE A 187 17.03 -4.30 -5.33
C PHE A 187 15.93 -5.26 -5.78
N THR A 188 16.31 -6.37 -6.40
CA THR A 188 15.39 -7.48 -6.66
C THR A 188 15.49 -8.47 -5.52
N LEU A 189 14.34 -8.88 -4.97
CA LEU A 189 14.25 -9.97 -4.01
C LEU A 189 13.72 -11.21 -4.72
N GLY A 190 14.60 -12.19 -4.94
CA GLY A 190 14.21 -13.51 -5.48
C GLY A 190 13.98 -14.51 -4.36
N LEU A 191 12.98 -15.37 -4.49
CA LEU A 191 12.79 -16.56 -3.67
C LEU A 191 13.42 -17.74 -4.41
N LEU A 192 14.41 -18.40 -3.82
CA LEU A 192 14.88 -19.70 -4.30
C LEU A 192 14.52 -20.75 -3.25
N SER A 193 14.11 -21.94 -3.67
CA SER A 193 13.93 -23.09 -2.78
C SER A 193 15.03 -24.10 -3.06
N GLY A 194 15.80 -24.47 -2.03
CA GLY A 194 16.64 -25.65 -2.05
C GLY A 194 18.07 -25.52 -2.57
N ALA A 195 18.95 -26.40 -2.08
CA ALA A 195 20.38 -26.45 -2.38
C ALA A 195 20.59 -26.59 -3.90
N GLU A 196 21.11 -25.53 -4.51
CA GLU A 196 21.41 -25.43 -5.94
C GLU A 196 20.19 -25.47 -6.90
N GLY A 197 18.97 -25.21 -6.40
CA GLY A 197 17.82 -24.98 -7.27
C GLY A 197 17.12 -26.24 -7.81
N ASN A 198 17.37 -27.41 -7.22
CA ASN A 198 16.60 -28.62 -7.52
C ASN A 198 15.53 -28.89 -6.44
N LEU A 199 14.27 -28.58 -6.78
CA LEU A 199 13.10 -28.70 -5.90
C LEU A 199 12.87 -30.14 -5.39
N VAL A 200 13.15 -31.15 -6.21
CA VAL A 200 12.89 -32.57 -5.87
C VAL A 200 13.82 -33.03 -4.73
N GLN A 201 15.10 -32.66 -4.80
CA GLN A 201 16.11 -33.09 -3.85
C GLN A 201 15.96 -32.45 -2.45
N SER A 202 15.35 -31.26 -2.40
CA SER A 202 15.07 -30.56 -1.13
C SER A 202 13.83 -31.11 -0.43
N ILE A 203 12.90 -31.70 -1.19
CA ILE A 203 11.79 -32.49 -0.64
C ILE A 203 12.33 -33.82 -0.10
N GLU A 204 13.28 -34.45 -0.80
CA GLU A 204 13.90 -35.72 -0.38
C GLU A 204 14.80 -35.59 0.86
N SER A 205 15.49 -34.46 1.06
CA SER A 205 16.38 -34.25 2.21
C SER A 205 15.67 -33.74 3.47
N GLY A 206 14.39 -33.38 3.38
CA GLY A 206 13.60 -32.84 4.50
C GLY A 206 14.05 -31.46 5.00
N GLN A 207 14.96 -30.78 4.29
CA GLN A 207 15.42 -29.44 4.65
C GLN A 207 14.78 -28.39 3.74
N SER A 208 13.60 -27.94 4.12
CA SER A 208 13.00 -26.75 3.52
C SER A 208 13.87 -25.54 3.84
N LEU A 209 14.42 -24.87 2.84
CA LEU A 209 15.18 -23.63 2.98
C LEU A 209 14.61 -22.58 2.02
N LEU A 210 14.26 -21.43 2.57
CA LEU A 210 13.84 -20.26 1.80
C LEU A 210 15.05 -19.37 1.58
N TYR A 211 15.45 -19.17 0.34
CA TYR A 211 16.55 -18.30 -0.02
C TYR A 211 16.04 -16.95 -0.51
N PHE A 212 16.63 -15.89 0.01
CA PHE A 212 16.49 -14.54 -0.53
C PHE A 212 17.72 -14.20 -1.32
N LEU A 213 17.55 -13.91 -2.60
CA LEU A 213 18.59 -13.35 -3.44
C LEU A 213 18.40 -11.84 -3.52
N LEU A 214 19.36 -11.08 -2.98
CA LEU A 214 19.44 -9.64 -3.14
C LEU A 214 20.41 -9.34 -4.28
N LYS A 215 20.00 -8.58 -5.30
CA LYS A 215 20.86 -8.14 -6.41
C LYS A 215 20.89 -6.62 -6.55
N ASP A 216 21.93 -6.13 -7.22
CA ASP A 216 22.06 -4.77 -7.75
C ASP A 216 22.01 -3.65 -6.69
N PHE A 217 23.03 -3.57 -5.83
CA PHE A 217 23.17 -2.51 -4.82
C PHE A 217 23.42 -1.09 -5.40
N GLY A 218 23.46 -0.96 -6.74
CA GLY A 218 23.72 0.28 -7.47
C GLY A 218 25.18 0.76 -7.37
N GLU A 219 25.60 1.62 -8.31
CA GLU A 219 26.91 2.25 -8.25
C GLU A 219 27.06 3.09 -6.95
N GLY A 220 28.26 3.04 -6.36
CA GLY A 220 28.60 3.75 -5.12
C GLY A 220 28.28 3.00 -3.82
N TRP A 221 27.68 1.81 -3.86
CA TRP A 221 27.68 0.92 -2.71
C TRP A 221 28.97 0.09 -2.72
N PRO A 222 29.86 0.24 -1.73
CA PRO A 222 30.98 -0.65 -1.65
C PRO A 222 30.41 -2.04 -1.39
N ALA A 223 30.49 -2.92 -2.39
CA ALA A 223 30.33 -4.36 -2.23
C ALA A 223 31.50 -4.92 -1.38
N LYS A 224 31.79 -4.28 -0.24
CA LYS A 224 32.85 -4.62 0.69
C LYS A 224 32.21 -5.41 1.82
N SER A 225 32.94 -6.43 2.24
CA SER A 225 32.68 -7.20 3.46
C SER A 225 32.33 -6.29 4.64
N GLY A 226 31.31 -6.66 5.44
CA GLY A 226 30.93 -5.92 6.67
C GLY A 226 29.53 -5.32 6.70
N MET A 227 28.58 -5.87 5.93
CA MET A 227 27.16 -5.52 6.04
C MET A 227 26.45 -6.52 6.94
N THR A 228 25.57 -6.02 7.81
CA THR A 228 24.62 -6.85 8.53
C THR A 228 23.25 -6.66 7.90
N ALA A 229 22.56 -7.78 7.65
CA ALA A 229 21.14 -7.73 7.33
C ALA A 229 20.33 -8.26 8.49
N LYS A 230 19.29 -7.49 8.80
CA LYS A 230 18.24 -7.87 9.70
C LYS A 230 17.04 -8.30 8.89
N ILE A 231 16.62 -9.53 9.10
CA ILE A 231 15.45 -10.10 8.41
C ILE A 231 14.37 -10.29 9.45
N ALA A 232 13.24 -9.63 9.23
CA ALA A 232 12.05 -9.80 10.03
C ALA A 232 10.99 -10.50 9.18
N VAL A 233 10.55 -11.68 9.63
CA VAL A 233 9.41 -12.40 9.05
C VAL A 233 8.22 -12.24 9.98
N ARG A 234 7.10 -11.79 9.42
CA ARG A 234 5.83 -11.64 10.15
C ARG A 234 4.72 -12.36 9.42
N SER A 235 3.92 -13.13 10.15
CA SER A 235 2.61 -13.55 9.66
C SER A 235 1.70 -12.33 9.49
N LEU A 236 0.78 -12.38 8.54
CA LEU A 236 -0.21 -11.31 8.34
C LEU A 236 -1.26 -11.22 9.45
N ASP A 237 -1.38 -12.24 10.28
CA ASP A 237 -2.12 -12.16 11.55
C ASP A 237 -1.43 -11.25 12.59
N GLY A 238 -0.23 -10.74 12.28
CA GLY A 238 0.53 -9.82 13.12
C GLY A 238 1.57 -10.51 14.01
N THR A 239 1.59 -11.84 14.07
CA THR A 239 2.57 -12.60 14.84
C THR A 239 3.94 -12.49 14.17
N THR A 240 4.90 -11.91 14.88
CA THR A 240 6.30 -11.94 14.43
C THR A 240 6.82 -13.33 14.69
N ILE A 241 7.21 -14.04 13.64
CA ILE A 241 7.61 -15.45 13.76
C ILE A 241 9.09 -15.52 14.08
N THR A 242 9.91 -14.79 13.33
CA THR A 242 11.36 -14.80 13.54
C THR A 242 11.96 -13.46 13.13
N THR A 243 12.91 -12.99 13.93
CA THR A 243 13.86 -11.96 13.51
C THR A 243 15.26 -12.57 13.60
N THR A 244 15.94 -12.65 12.46
CA THR A 244 17.32 -13.14 12.40
C THR A 244 18.22 -12.01 11.91
N GLU A 245 19.32 -11.80 12.62
CA GLU A 245 20.43 -10.99 12.13
C GLU A 245 21.44 -11.94 11.49
N SER A 246 21.79 -11.67 10.24
CA SER A 246 22.76 -12.47 9.50
C SER A 246 23.81 -11.54 8.92
N LYS A 247 25.08 -11.91 9.11
CA LYS A 247 26.18 -11.28 8.39
C LYS A 247 26.07 -11.68 6.94
N ILE A 248 25.77 -10.73 6.06
CA ILE A 248 25.71 -11.00 4.64
C ILE A 248 27.13 -11.00 4.10
N ARG A 249 27.52 -12.10 3.45
CA ARG A 249 28.66 -12.11 2.54
C ARG A 249 28.11 -11.89 1.14
N LEU A 250 28.51 -10.79 0.51
CA LEU A 250 28.24 -10.56 -0.89
C LEU A 250 29.11 -11.51 -1.72
N SER A 251 28.53 -12.20 -2.69
CA SER A 251 29.29 -12.91 -3.72
C SER A 251 29.89 -11.92 -4.72
N GLY A 252 30.81 -12.38 -5.57
CA GLY A 252 31.54 -11.54 -6.52
C GLY A 252 30.66 -10.80 -7.54
N ASP A 253 29.40 -11.20 -7.69
CA ASP A 253 28.37 -10.54 -8.50
C ASP A 253 27.55 -9.50 -7.71
N ALA A 254 28.00 -9.11 -6.51
CA ALA A 254 27.30 -8.26 -5.57
C ALA A 254 25.91 -8.79 -5.19
N SER A 255 25.71 -10.11 -5.20
CA SER A 255 24.49 -10.71 -4.68
C SER A 255 24.66 -11.25 -3.26
N ALA A 256 23.57 -11.33 -2.52
CA ALA A 256 23.55 -11.96 -1.20
C ALA A 256 22.50 -13.05 -1.19
N GLN A 257 22.88 -14.22 -0.68
CA GLN A 257 21.95 -15.31 -0.40
C GLN A 257 21.71 -15.41 1.09
N ILE A 258 20.44 -15.43 1.48
CA ILE A 258 20.06 -15.63 2.87
C ILE A 258 19.11 -16.80 2.97
N ALA A 259 19.53 -17.84 3.68
CA ALA A 259 18.73 -19.01 3.95
C ALA A 259 17.93 -18.84 5.25
N LEU A 260 16.61 -18.99 5.17
CA LEU A 260 15.76 -19.16 6.34
C LEU A 260 15.34 -20.63 6.46
N PRO A 261 15.51 -21.25 7.64
CA PRO A 261 14.94 -22.56 7.95
C PRO A 261 13.44 -22.60 7.65
N GLY A 262 13.02 -23.61 6.89
CA GLY A 262 11.62 -23.82 6.54
C GLY A 262 10.74 -24.13 7.74
N SER A 263 11.32 -24.60 8.83
CA SER A 263 10.66 -24.76 10.13
C SER A 263 10.13 -23.46 10.72
N TYR A 264 10.54 -22.30 10.20
CA TYR A 264 9.99 -20.99 10.59
C TYR A 264 8.67 -20.65 9.93
N PHE A 265 8.14 -21.50 9.05
CA PHE A 265 6.91 -21.18 8.33
C PHE A 265 5.88 -22.29 8.53
N SER A 266 4.70 -21.90 9.01
CA SER A 266 3.48 -22.70 8.88
C SER A 266 2.78 -22.38 7.56
N THR A 267 1.75 -23.13 7.19
CA THR A 267 0.81 -22.68 6.14
C THR A 267 0.27 -21.29 6.51
N GLY A 268 0.31 -20.35 5.57
CA GLY A 268 -0.06 -18.96 5.83
C GLY A 268 0.53 -17.94 4.87
N LEU A 269 0.17 -16.67 5.07
CA LEU A 269 0.67 -15.54 4.29
C LEU A 269 1.65 -14.74 5.14
N PHE A 270 2.86 -14.54 4.63
CA PHE A 270 3.96 -13.94 5.35
C PHE A 270 4.45 -12.67 4.67
N ARG A 271 4.91 -11.72 5.49
CA ARG A 271 5.67 -10.55 5.09
C ARG A 271 7.12 -10.73 5.52
N VAL A 272 8.05 -10.57 4.59
CA VAL A 272 9.49 -10.51 4.88
C VAL A 272 9.95 -9.09 4.70
N GLN A 273 10.60 -8.55 5.73
CA GLN A 273 11.31 -7.30 5.66
C GLN A 273 12.80 -7.56 5.82
N VAL A 274 13.60 -7.14 4.85
CA VAL A 274 15.06 -7.21 4.92
C VAL A 274 15.59 -5.80 5.07
N THR A 275 16.33 -5.54 6.14
CA THR A 275 16.96 -4.25 6.42
C THR A 275 18.47 -4.43 6.43
N CYS A 276 19.17 -3.78 5.51
CA CYS A 276 20.63 -3.82 5.45
C CYS A 276 21.21 -2.54 6.05
N ALA A 277 22.17 -2.69 6.95
CA ALA A 277 22.90 -1.59 7.56
C ALA A 277 24.41 -1.88 7.59
N PRO A 278 25.26 -0.84 7.62
CA PRO A 278 26.68 -1.00 7.91
C PRO A 278 26.88 -1.66 9.30
N GLU A 279 27.92 -2.49 9.45
CA GLU A 279 28.27 -3.07 10.74
C GLU A 279 28.55 -1.98 11.79
N LEU A 280 28.03 -2.18 13.01
CA LEU A 280 28.17 -1.23 14.12
C LEU A 280 29.67 -1.01 14.43
N GLY A 281 30.14 0.23 14.29
CA GLY A 281 31.56 0.58 14.44
C GLY A 281 32.33 0.73 13.12
N SER A 282 31.70 0.48 11.97
CA SER A 282 32.26 0.89 10.68
C SER A 282 32.29 2.42 10.57
N PRO A 283 33.39 3.03 10.09
CA PRO A 283 33.48 4.49 9.90
C PRO A 283 32.55 5.01 8.79
N GLN A 284 31.83 4.12 8.09
CA GLN A 284 30.86 4.51 7.07
C GLN A 284 29.49 4.78 7.68
N THR A 285 29.09 6.06 7.71
CA THR A 285 27.69 6.48 7.90
C THR A 285 26.91 6.20 6.61
N GLY A 286 26.49 4.95 6.42
CA GLY A 286 25.74 4.52 5.24
C GLY A 286 24.22 4.59 5.45
N ASN A 287 23.49 4.86 4.36
CA ASN A 287 22.03 4.79 4.34
C ASN A 287 21.55 3.36 4.64
N THR A 288 20.51 3.22 5.46
CA THR A 288 19.82 1.94 5.66
C THR A 288 18.97 1.63 4.44
N LEU A 289 19.07 0.41 3.91
CA LEU A 289 18.19 -0.09 2.85
C LEU A 289 17.15 -1.03 3.44
N SER A 290 15.89 -0.89 3.03
CA SER A 290 14.82 -1.79 3.45
C SER A 290 14.03 -2.33 2.25
N ALA A 291 13.92 -3.65 2.18
CA ALA A 291 13.10 -4.42 1.25
C ALA A 291 11.88 -4.99 1.96
N THR A 292 10.74 -5.07 1.28
CA THR A 292 9.60 -5.85 1.77
C THR A 292 9.01 -6.71 0.67
N CYS A 293 8.76 -7.99 0.94
CA CYS A 293 7.96 -8.85 0.08
C CYS A 293 6.86 -9.56 0.87
N MET A 294 5.90 -10.13 0.14
CA MET A 294 4.92 -11.04 0.69
C MET A 294 4.98 -12.36 -0.07
N PHE A 295 4.78 -13.47 0.63
CA PHE A 295 4.68 -14.79 0.03
C PHE A 295 3.72 -15.67 0.82
N GLN A 296 3.12 -16.65 0.16
CA GLN A 296 2.19 -17.62 0.75
C GLN A 296 2.86 -18.99 0.82
N VAL A 297 2.81 -19.61 1.99
CA VAL A 297 3.12 -21.03 2.17
C VAL A 297 1.81 -21.78 2.15
N PHE A 298 1.71 -22.76 1.25
CA PHE A 298 0.57 -23.66 1.14
C PHE A 298 0.83 -24.90 2.00
#